data_AF-A0ABD4RX49-F1
#
_entry.id   AF-A0ABD4RX49-F1
#
_cell.length_a   1.000
_cell.length_b   1.000
_cell.length_c   1.000
_cell.angle_alpha   90.00
_cell.angle_beta   90.00
_cell.angle_gamma   90.00
#
_symmetry.space_group_name_H-M   'P 1'
#
loop_
_entity.id
_entity.type
_entity.pdbx_description
1 polymer ?
#
loop_
_entity_poly.entity_id
_entity_poly.type
_entity_poly.pdbx_seq_one_letter_code
_entity_poly.pdbx_strand_id
1 'polypeptide(L)'
;MIQEVRQEILLKNGEILYTGDLVEIEYKLDEDEKMKCCTGKIKDVEELFIKLDTSKRYKASEIMIYSWELKSIGRISDKNE
;
A
#
# COMPACT_ATOMS: atom_id res chain seq x y z
N MET A 1 3.22 -3.19 27.65
CA MET A 1 2.18 -3.33 26.62
C MET A 1 2.46 -2.25 25.60
N ILE A 2 3.10 -2.58 24.48
CA ILE A 2 3.42 -1.60 23.43
C ILE A 2 2.17 -1.49 22.56
N GLN A 3 1.52 -0.32 22.55
CA GLN A 3 0.43 -0.03 21.62
C GLN A 3 1.03 0.02 20.21
N GLU A 4 0.48 -0.74 19.26
CA GLU A 4 0.82 -0.60 17.84
C GLU A 4 0.54 0.84 17.42
N VAL A 5 1.59 1.59 17.08
CA VAL A 5 1.48 2.94 16.54
C VAL A 5 0.95 2.80 15.13
N ARG A 6 -0.30 3.20 14.89
CA ARG A 6 -0.86 3.25 13.54
C ARG A 6 -0.38 4.53 12.86
N GLN A 7 0.36 4.40 11.76
CA GLN A 7 0.70 5.54 10.92
C GLN A 7 -0.49 5.89 10.03
N GLU A 8 -0.72 7.19 9.85
CA GLU A 8 -1.81 7.76 9.06
C GLU A 8 -1.29 8.24 7.69
N ILE A 9 -2.02 7.94 6.62
CA ILE A 9 -1.78 8.47 5.27
C ILE A 9 -2.99 9.27 4.83
N LEU A 10 -2.80 10.59 4.66
CA LEU A 10 -3.82 11.44 4.07
C LEU A 10 -3.66 11.48 2.54
N LEU A 11 -4.64 10.95 1.83
CA LEU A 11 -4.68 10.99 0.37
C LEU A 11 -5.21 12.33 -0.14
N LYS A 12 -4.82 12.70 -1.36
CA LYS A 12 -5.26 13.96 -2.00
C LYS A 12 -6.77 14.06 -2.20
N ASN A 13 -7.47 12.93 -2.26
CA ASN A 13 -8.93 12.88 -2.36
C ASN A 13 -9.63 13.05 -0.99
N GLY A 14 -8.87 13.27 0.09
CA GLY A 14 -9.38 13.42 1.45
C GLY A 14 -9.60 12.10 2.19
N GLU A 15 -9.31 10.95 1.58
CA GLU A 15 -9.35 9.66 2.26
C GLU A 15 -8.15 9.49 3.19
N ILE A 16 -8.38 8.81 4.31
CA ILE A 16 -7.36 8.51 5.30
C ILE A 16 -7.13 7.00 5.35
N LEU A 17 -5.88 6.59 5.14
CA LEU A 17 -5.44 5.21 5.27
C LEU A 17 -4.58 5.03 6.51
N TYR A 18 -4.51 3.80 7.01
CA TYR A 18 -3.70 3.44 8.16
C TYR A 18 -2.89 2.19 7.89
N THR A 19 -1.76 2.04 8.58
CA THR A 19 -1.09 0.73 8.70
C THR A 19 -2.08 -0.34 9.15
N GLY A 20 -2.09 -1.47 8.44
CA GLY A 20 -3.04 -2.57 8.59
C GLY A 20 -4.18 -2.57 7.57
N ASP A 21 -4.43 -1.44 6.90
CA ASP A 21 -5.45 -1.35 5.85
C ASP A 21 -5.07 -2.18 4.63
N LEU A 22 -6.07 -2.86 4.06
CA LEU A 22 -5.93 -3.51 2.76
C LEU A 22 -6.15 -2.48 1.66
N VAL A 23 -5.16 -2.33 0.80
CA VAL A 23 -5.18 -1.37 -0.30
C VAL A 23 -4.84 -2.03 -1.62
N GLU A 24 -5.35 -1.44 -2.69
CA GLU A 24 -4.87 -1.67 -4.05
C GLU A 24 -4.05 -0.46 -4.48
N ILE A 25 -2.86 -0.71 -5.03
CA ILE A 25 -1.96 0.31 -5.54
C ILE A 25 -1.69 0.07 -7.02
N GLU A 26 -1.82 1.13 -7.80
CA GLU A 26 -1.35 1.22 -9.17
C GLU A 26 -0.05 2.04 -9.20
N TYR A 27 1.01 1.46 -9.75
CA TYR A 27 2.34 2.06 -9.79
C TYR A 27 3.04 1.77 -11.12
N LYS A 28 4.05 2.58 -11.45
CA LYS A 28 4.90 2.40 -12.63
C LYS A 28 6.36 2.53 -12.22
N LEU A 29 7.13 1.47 -12.46
CA LEU A 29 8.59 1.51 -12.28
C LEU A 29 9.22 2.28 -13.44
N ASP A 30 10.29 3.01 -13.19
CA ASP A 30 10.99 3.78 -14.24
C ASP A 30 11.51 2.89 -15.39
N GLU A 31 11.88 1.64 -15.07
CA GLU A 31 12.39 0.67 -16.03
C GLU A 31 11.28 -0.08 -16.81
N ASP A 32 10.01 0.08 -16.41
CA ASP A 32 8.87 -0.59 -17.03
C ASP A 32 8.04 0.37 -17.89
N GLU A 33 7.71 -0.04 -19.11
CA GLU A 33 6.76 0.69 -19.95
C GLU A 33 5.31 0.55 -19.46
N LYS A 34 5.01 -0.53 -18.73
CA LYS A 34 3.65 -0.92 -18.33
C LYS A 34 3.33 -0.53 -16.90
N MET A 35 2.08 -0.12 -16.70
CA MET A 35 1.49 0.06 -15.38
C MET A 35 1.38 -1.30 -14.66
N LYS A 36 1.65 -1.33 -13.36
CA LYS A 36 1.48 -2.50 -12.50
C LYS A 36 0.47 -2.20 -11.41
N CYS A 37 -0.27 -3.23 -11.03
CA CYS A 37 -1.19 -3.17 -9.90
C CYS A 37 -0.80 -4.23 -8.87
N CYS A 38 -0.88 -3.89 -7.60
CA CYS A 38 -0.75 -4.86 -6.52
C CYS A 38 -1.75 -4.58 -5.40
N THR A 39 -2.12 -5.64 -4.69
CA THR A 39 -2.98 -5.57 -3.52
C THR A 39 -2.20 -6.05 -2.31
N GLY A 40 -2.24 -5.31 -1.21
CA GLY A 40 -1.53 -5.68 0.01
C GLY A 40 -2.00 -4.88 1.22
N LYS A 41 -1.62 -5.34 2.40
CA LYS A 41 -1.84 -4.60 3.64
C LYS A 41 -0.73 -3.60 3.86
N ILE A 42 -1.05 -2.36 4.23
CA ILE A 42 -0.04 -1.36 4.58
C ILE A 42 0.69 -1.83 5.82
N LYS A 43 2.00 -2.06 5.70
CA LYS A 43 2.85 -2.46 6.81
C LYS A 43 3.55 -1.28 7.44
N ASP A 44 4.01 -0.36 6.60
CA ASP A 44 4.80 0.80 7.00
C ASP A 44 4.67 1.91 5.96
N VAL A 45 4.78 3.15 6.43
CA VAL A 45 4.64 4.35 5.60
C VAL A 45 5.70 5.35 6.02
N GLU A 46 6.48 5.77 5.04
CA GLU A 46 7.44 6.85 5.18
C GLU A 46 7.15 7.93 4.14
N GLU A 47 7.77 9.10 4.29
CA GLU A 47 7.57 10.24 3.38
C GLU A 47 7.81 9.86 1.90
N LEU A 48 8.74 8.94 1.64
CA LEU A 48 9.19 8.58 0.30
C LEU A 48 8.61 7.26 -0.22
N PHE A 49 8.03 6.42 0.62
CA PHE A 49 7.57 5.10 0.18
C PHE A 49 6.46 4.53 1.06
N ILE A 50 5.73 3.59 0.49
CA ILE A 50 4.76 2.75 1.20
C ILE A 50 5.24 1.31 1.10
N LYS A 51 5.24 0.60 2.24
CA LYS A 51 5.55 -0.82 2.30
C LYS A 51 4.26 -1.61 2.46
N LEU A 52 4.03 -2.56 1.56
CA LEU A 52 2.87 -3.45 1.61
C LEU A 52 3.28 -4.90 1.88
N ASP A 53 2.46 -5.58 2.67
CA ASP A 53 2.45 -7.03 2.81
C ASP A 53 1.44 -7.65 1.83
N THR A 54 1.94 -8.40 0.83
CA THR A 54 1.11 -9.07 -0.19
C THR A 54 0.90 -10.58 0.10
N SER A 55 1.29 -11.04 1.29
CA SER A 55 1.34 -12.47 1.68
C SER A 55 0.01 -13.23 1.57
N LYS A 56 -1.14 -12.55 1.63
CA LYS A 56 -2.48 -13.19 1.49
C LYS A 56 -2.71 -13.84 0.11
N ARG A 57 -2.06 -13.37 -0.96
CA ARG A 57 -2.21 -13.95 -2.33
C ARG A 57 -0.95 -14.59 -2.89
N TYR A 58 0.24 -14.17 -2.45
CA TYR A 58 1.51 -14.68 -2.97
C TYR A 58 2.48 -14.86 -1.81
N LYS A 59 3.05 -16.08 -1.69
CA LYS A 59 4.01 -16.49 -0.66
C LYS A 59 4.95 -15.34 -0.25
N ALA A 60 4.73 -14.77 0.92
CA ALA A 60 5.66 -13.92 1.67
C ALA A 60 6.45 -12.87 0.85
N SER A 61 5.78 -12.08 0.00
CA SER A 61 6.41 -10.96 -0.69
C SER A 61 5.99 -9.63 -0.05
N GLU A 62 6.92 -8.96 0.61
CA GLU A 62 6.79 -7.54 0.89
C GLU A 62 7.12 -6.76 -0.37
N ILE A 63 6.36 -5.73 -0.68
CA ILE A 63 6.67 -4.79 -1.77
C ILE A 63 6.83 -3.40 -1.19
N MET A 64 7.83 -2.68 -1.71
CA MET A 64 8.05 -1.27 -1.43
C MET A 64 7.73 -0.49 -2.70
N ILE A 65 6.90 0.54 -2.58
CA ILE A 65 6.50 1.40 -3.70
C ILE A 65 6.88 2.82 -3.32
N TYR A 66 7.72 3.45 -4.14
CA TYR A 66 8.12 4.83 -3.90
C TYR A 66 7.01 5.81 -4.32
N SER A 67 6.99 6.97 -3.67
CA SER A 67 5.97 7.99 -3.92
C SER A 67 5.96 8.51 -5.37
N TRP A 68 7.11 8.48 -6.07
CA TRP A 68 7.21 8.86 -7.48
C TRP A 68 6.71 7.77 -8.45
N GLU A 69 6.77 6.50 -8.05
CA GLU A 69 6.24 5.36 -8.80
C GLU A 69 4.73 5.24 -8.64
N LEU A 70 4.21 5.72 -7.50
CA LEU A 70 2.80 5.68 -7.14
C LEU A 70 1.95 6.52 -8.11
N LYS A 71 0.90 5.90 -8.66
CA LYS A 71 -0.08 6.58 -9.50
C LYS A 71 -1.43 6.70 -8.81
N SER A 72 -1.85 5.63 -8.15
CA SER A 72 -3.13 5.56 -7.45
C SER A 72 -3.01 4.60 -6.28
N ILE A 73 -3.71 4.92 -5.19
CA ILE A 73 -3.90 4.05 -4.04
C ILE A 73 -5.35 4.19 -3.59
N GLY A 74 -6.00 3.06 -3.33
CA GLY A 74 -7.37 3.02 -2.84
C GLY A 74 -7.54 1.94 -1.77
N ARG A 75 -8.32 2.25 -0.73
CA ARG A 75 -8.74 1.23 0.24
C ARG A 75 -9.68 0.26 -0.45
N ILE A 76 -9.44 -1.02 -0.26
CA ILE A 76 -10.39 -2.06 -0.66
C ILE A 76 -11.01 -2.70 0.58
N SER A 77 -12.30 -2.97 0.51
CA SER A 77 -12.99 -3.74 1.54
C SER A 77 -12.65 -5.22 1.37
N ASP A 78 -12.19 -5.87 2.44
CA ASP A 78 -12.05 -7.32 2.51
C ASP A 78 -13.48 -7.90 2.49
N LYS A 79 -14.08 -8.05 1.30
CA LYS A 79 -15.43 -8.61 1.11
C LYS A 79 -15.49 -10.14 1.30
N ASN A 80 -14.41 -10.74 1.78
CA ASN A 80 -14.36 -12.16 2.14
C ASN A 80 -14.34 -12.30 3.67
N GLU A 81 -15.52 -12.19 4.26
CA GLU A 81 -15.86 -12.90 5.50
C GLU A 81 -16.68 -14.14 5.12
#